data_AF-A0A2J4Y9H3-F1
#
_entry.id   AF-A0A2J4Y9H3-F1
#
_cell.length_a   1.000
_cell.length_b   1.000
_cell.length_c   1.000
_cell.angle_alpha   90.00
_cell.angle_beta   90.00
_cell.angle_gamma   90.00
#
_symmetry.space_group_name_H-M   'P 1'
#
loop_
_entity.id
_entity.type
_entity.pdbx_description
1 polymer ?
#
loop_
_entity_poly.entity_id
_entity_poly.type
_entity_poly.pdbx_seq_one_letter_code
_entity_poly.pdbx_strand_id
1 'polypeptide(L)'
;MSHYLLRRSGQGLLVLWAAFTLSFVLLQVLPGDAVLIKFQNPDLGLSPEQIAEMRLAYGADSPLWRQYFHTLMAMLRGDFGYSLQAGLPVSALIASNLPETLSLALPAFALAVALAFALAFASRLPGLRWLSNALQSLPALFISLPTFWLGIALIQIFSFQLRWIPVINPGPIEGLILPIIAVAVPISAPLAQILMRSLD
;
A
#
# COMPACT_ATOMS: atom_id res chain seq x y z
N MET A 1 30.15 7.36 10.47
CA MET A 1 28.87 6.62 10.61
C MET A 1 27.76 7.46 11.25
N SER A 2 28.01 8.11 12.40
CA SER A 2 27.02 8.98 13.09
C SER A 2 26.48 10.13 12.22
N HIS A 3 27.36 10.87 11.54
CA HIS A 3 26.95 11.94 10.61
C HIS A 3 26.07 11.44 9.46
N TYR A 4 26.34 10.24 8.95
CA TYR A 4 25.52 9.62 7.89
C TYR A 4 24.12 9.24 8.40
N LEU A 5 24.04 8.60 9.57
CA LEU A 5 22.76 8.26 10.20
C LEU A 5 21.93 9.51 10.51
N LEU A 6 22.54 10.54 11.09
CA LEU A 6 21.89 11.82 11.34
C LEU A 6 21.34 12.46 10.07
N ARG A 7 22.16 12.52 9.00
CA ARG A 7 21.74 13.06 7.71
C ARG A 7 20.55 12.28 7.14
N ARG A 8 20.60 10.94 7.18
CA ARG A 8 19.54 10.08 6.63
C ARG A 8 18.24 10.17 7.45
N SER A 9 18.34 10.19 8.77
CA SER A 9 17.18 10.39 9.65
C SER A 9 16.55 11.77 9.45
N GLY A 10 17.36 12.82 9.32
CA GLY A 10 16.88 14.17 9.02
C GLY A 10 16.16 14.25 7.67
N GLN A 11 16.70 13.62 6.63
CA GLN A 11 16.04 13.48 5.33
C GLN A 11 14.71 12.73 5.43
N GLY A 12 14.67 11.63 6.19
CA GLY A 12 13.44 10.87 6.42
C GLY A 12 12.36 11.70 7.12
N LEU A 13 12.72 12.43 8.17
CA LEU A 13 11.81 13.34 8.87
C LEU A 13 11.30 14.44 7.95
N LEU A 14 12.16 15.02 7.11
CA LEU A 14 11.76 16.04 6.13
C LEU A 14 10.76 15.47 5.13
N VAL A 15 10.99 14.26 4.61
CA VAL A 15 10.06 13.59 3.69
C VAL A 15 8.72 13.31 4.35
N LEU A 16 8.71 12.79 5.59
CA LEU A 16 7.47 12.54 6.34
C LEU A 16 6.70 13.82 6.59
N TRP A 17 7.38 14.89 7.02
CA TRP A 17 6.78 16.19 7.25
C TRP A 17 6.23 16.80 5.96
N ALA A 18 6.97 16.71 4.85
CA ALA A 18 6.53 17.18 3.54
C ALA A 18 5.31 16.39 3.04
N ALA A 19 5.32 15.06 3.16
CA ALA A 19 4.20 14.20 2.78
C ALA A 19 2.95 14.50 3.61
N PHE A 20 3.09 14.68 4.92
CA PHE A 20 2.00 15.11 5.80
C PHE A 20 1.46 16.48 5.37
N THR A 21 2.34 17.48 5.21
CA THR A 21 1.95 18.84 4.85
C THR A 21 1.26 18.90 3.50
N LEU A 22 1.80 18.20 2.50
CA LEU A 22 1.21 18.12 1.19
C LEU A 22 -0.17 17.46 1.24
N SER A 23 -0.29 16.33 1.95
CA SER A 23 -1.58 15.65 2.13
C SER A 23 -2.61 16.54 2.81
N PHE A 24 -2.21 17.26 3.86
CA PHE A 24 -3.07 18.23 4.55
C PHE A 24 -3.53 19.33 3.58
N VAL A 25 -2.60 19.97 2.86
CA VAL A 25 -2.94 21.05 1.91
C VAL A 25 -3.87 20.52 0.81
N LEU A 26 -3.59 19.35 0.23
CA LEU A 26 -4.44 18.75 -0.79
C LEU A 26 -5.87 18.52 -0.29
N LEU A 27 -6.02 18.01 0.94
CA LEU A 27 -7.32 17.81 1.57
C LEU A 27 -8.06 19.12 1.84
N GLN A 28 -7.36 20.21 2.17
CA GLN A 28 -7.97 21.52 2.42
C GLN A 28 -8.33 22.28 1.14
N VAL A 29 -7.65 21.99 0.02
CA VAL A 29 -7.91 22.61 -1.29
C VAL A 29 -9.01 21.88 -2.08
N LEU A 30 -9.27 20.61 -1.73
CA LEU A 30 -10.36 19.84 -2.32
C LEU A 30 -11.70 20.59 -2.18
N PRO A 31 -12.46 20.78 -3.27
CA PRO A 31 -13.75 21.46 -3.19
C PRO A 31 -14.75 20.60 -2.43
N GLY A 32 -15.46 21.21 -1.48
CA GLY A 32 -16.49 20.57 -0.67
C GLY A 32 -16.10 20.46 0.80
N ASP A 33 -17.11 20.32 1.66
CA ASP A 33 -16.92 20.14 3.09
C ASP A 33 -17.17 18.68 3.43
N ALA A 34 -16.11 17.95 3.79
CA ALA A 34 -16.18 16.52 4.07
C ALA A 34 -17.13 16.18 5.23
N VAL A 35 -17.28 17.07 6.21
CA VAL A 35 -18.20 16.91 7.34
C VAL A 35 -19.63 17.06 6.84
N LEU A 36 -19.92 18.12 6.06
CA LEU A 36 -21.25 18.30 5.48
C LEU A 36 -21.62 17.16 4.53
N ILE A 37 -20.72 16.75 3.63
CA ILE A 37 -20.96 15.64 2.69
C ILE A 37 -21.34 14.36 3.44
N LYS A 38 -20.71 14.10 4.59
CA LYS A 38 -21.02 12.92 5.41
C LYS A 38 -22.37 13.06 6.13
N PHE A 39 -22.61 14.19 6.80
CA PHE A 39 -23.71 14.33 7.76
C PHE A 39 -25.00 14.91 7.16
N GLN A 40 -24.96 15.49 5.97
CA GLN A 40 -26.15 15.88 5.20
C GLN A 40 -26.83 14.69 4.50
N ASN A 41 -26.39 13.45 4.76
CA ASN A 41 -27.08 12.27 4.28
C ASN A 41 -28.50 12.20 4.91
N PRO A 42 -29.58 12.25 4.12
CA PRO A 42 -30.96 12.17 4.62
C PRO A 42 -31.24 10.92 5.47
N ASP A 43 -30.54 9.82 5.20
CA ASP A 43 -30.70 8.56 5.94
C ASP A 43 -30.28 8.66 7.41
N LEU A 44 -29.46 9.66 7.75
CA LEU A 44 -29.02 9.90 9.13
C LEU A 44 -30.07 10.67 9.95
N GLY A 45 -31.05 11.32 9.31
CA GLY A 45 -32.12 12.06 9.97
C GLY A 45 -31.65 13.22 10.86
N LEU A 46 -30.45 13.76 10.62
CA LEU A 46 -29.87 14.83 11.44
C LEU A 46 -30.49 16.19 11.09
N SER A 47 -30.82 16.98 12.12
CA SER A 47 -31.27 18.35 11.94
C SER A 47 -30.12 19.27 11.49
N PRO A 48 -30.40 20.41 10.85
CA PRO A 48 -29.38 21.39 10.49
C PRO A 48 -28.51 21.84 11.67
N GLU A 49 -29.11 21.97 12.85
CA GLU A 49 -28.41 22.35 14.09
C GLU A 49 -27.43 21.26 14.52
N GLN A 50 -27.83 19.98 14.47
CA GLN A 50 -26.95 18.86 14.80
C GLN A 50 -25.77 18.75 13.83
N ILE A 51 -25.99 19.04 12.55
CA ILE A 51 -24.91 19.06 11.54
C ILE A 51 -23.93 20.20 11.82
N ALA A 52 -24.43 21.39 12.20
CA ALA A 52 -23.59 22.52 12.59
C ALA A 52 -22.75 22.22 13.84
N GLU A 53 -23.34 21.55 14.84
CA GLU A 53 -22.62 21.08 16.04
C GLU A 53 -21.50 20.09 15.67
N MET A 54 -21.77 19.13 14.80
CA MET A 54 -20.75 18.20 14.31
C MET A 54 -19.61 18.94 13.60
N ARG A 55 -19.95 19.88 12.71
CA ARG A 55 -18.97 20.69 11.97
C ARG A 55 -18.02 21.47 12.88
N LEU A 56 -18.57 22.03 13.95
CA LEU A 56 -17.79 22.68 15.01
C LEU A 56 -16.93 21.68 15.78
N ALA A 57 -17.47 20.50 16.12
CA ALA A 57 -16.76 19.45 16.85
C ALA A 57 -15.55 18.91 16.06
N TYR A 58 -15.66 18.80 14.73
CA TYR A 58 -14.55 18.44 13.84
C TYR A 58 -13.56 19.59 13.60
N GLY A 59 -13.81 20.78 14.13
CA GLY A 59 -12.94 21.95 13.98
C GLY A 59 -12.87 22.49 12.55
N ALA A 60 -13.87 22.19 11.71
CA ALA A 60 -13.87 22.55 10.29
C ALA A 60 -13.79 24.07 10.07
N ASP A 61 -14.36 24.86 10.98
CA ASP A 61 -14.36 26.33 10.92
C ASP A 61 -13.11 26.98 11.57
N SER A 62 -12.16 26.19 12.09
CA SER A 62 -10.94 26.74 12.69
C SER A 62 -9.96 27.25 11.62
N PRO A 63 -9.14 28.28 11.93
CA PRO A 63 -8.06 28.71 11.03
C PRO A 63 -7.15 27.53 10.62
N LEU A 64 -6.80 27.43 9.34
CA LEU A 64 -6.04 26.30 8.78
C LEU A 64 -4.74 25.98 9.51
N TRP A 65 -4.02 27.01 9.97
CA TRP A 65 -2.79 26.81 10.75
C TRP A 65 -3.05 26.12 12.09
N ARG A 66 -4.19 26.39 12.75
CA ARG A 66 -4.57 25.69 14.00
C ARG A 66 -4.89 24.24 13.71
N GLN A 67 -5.67 23.98 12.66
CA GLN A 67 -5.98 22.61 12.22
C GLN A 67 -4.68 21.85 11.93
N TYR A 68 -3.78 22.44 11.17
CA TYR A 68 -2.48 21.86 10.82
C TYR A 68 -1.66 21.46 12.06
N PHE A 69 -1.42 22.39 12.98
CA PHE A 69 -0.61 22.10 14.18
C PHE A 69 -1.32 21.15 15.14
N HIS A 70 -2.65 21.26 15.28
CA HIS A 70 -3.43 20.34 16.09
C HIS A 70 -3.31 18.91 15.55
N THR A 71 -3.59 18.70 14.27
CA THR A 71 -3.49 17.37 13.62
C THR A 71 -2.08 16.82 13.66
N LEU A 72 -1.05 17.65 13.41
CA LEU A 72 0.34 17.22 13.47
C LEU A 72 0.73 16.75 14.88
N MET A 73 0.41 17.55 15.91
CA MET A 73 0.74 17.19 17.29
C MET A 73 -0.06 15.99 17.79
N ALA A 74 -1.32 15.84 17.37
CA ALA A 74 -2.14 14.66 17.66
C ALA A 74 -1.53 13.40 17.04
N MET A 75 -1.17 13.43 15.75
CA MET A 75 -0.55 12.30 15.06
C MET A 75 0.77 11.87 15.71
N LEU A 76 1.61 12.83 16.12
CA LEU A 76 2.86 12.53 16.83
C LEU A 76 2.65 11.85 18.19
N ARG A 77 1.46 11.98 18.78
CA ARG A 77 1.04 11.30 20.02
C ARG A 77 0.29 9.99 19.76
N GLY A 78 0.13 9.59 18.49
CA GLY A 78 -0.62 8.40 18.09
C GLY A 78 -2.13 8.62 17.98
N ASP A 79 -2.60 9.86 18.05
CA ASP A 79 -3.98 10.22 17.80
C ASP A 79 -4.16 10.64 16.34
N PHE A 80 -4.73 9.74 15.55
CA PHE A 80 -4.99 9.95 14.13
C PHE A 80 -6.38 10.53 13.86
N GLY A 81 -7.16 10.83 14.91
CA GLY A 81 -8.54 11.29 14.80
C GLY A 81 -9.52 10.19 14.36
N TYR A 82 -10.64 10.63 13.81
CA TYR A 82 -11.77 9.78 13.39
C TYR A 82 -11.91 9.77 11.87
N SER A 83 -12.26 8.60 11.32
CA SER A 83 -12.66 8.49 9.92
C SER A 83 -14.06 9.06 9.76
N LEU A 84 -14.21 10.13 8.95
CA LEU A 84 -15.53 10.66 8.59
C LEU A 84 -16.38 9.62 7.85
N GLN A 85 -15.77 8.73 7.08
CA GLN A 85 -16.49 7.71 6.35
C GLN A 85 -17.02 6.60 7.27
N ALA A 86 -16.16 6.04 8.12
CA ALA A 86 -16.48 4.88 8.96
C ALA A 86 -17.04 5.24 10.34
N GLY A 87 -16.86 6.48 10.81
CA GLY A 87 -17.27 6.91 12.15
C GLY A 87 -16.45 6.30 13.30
N LEU A 88 -15.29 5.72 13.00
CA LEU A 88 -14.43 5.03 13.97
C LEU A 88 -13.07 5.74 14.11
N PRO A 89 -12.38 5.58 15.25
CA PRO A 89 -10.99 6.02 15.38
C PRO A 89 -10.13 5.41 14.27
N VAL A 90 -9.31 6.24 13.61
CA VAL A 90 -8.43 5.78 12.51
C VAL A 90 -7.45 4.72 13.00
N SER A 91 -6.98 4.81 14.26
CA SER A 91 -6.14 3.79 14.90
C SER A 91 -6.81 2.41 14.95
N ALA A 92 -8.12 2.35 15.22
CA ALA A 92 -8.88 1.11 15.24
C ALA A 92 -9.02 0.51 13.83
N LEU A 93 -9.21 1.35 12.81
CA LEU A 93 -9.23 0.92 11.41
C LEU A 93 -7.87 0.38 10.95
N ILE A 94 -6.78 1.05 11.32
CA ILE A 94 -5.43 0.56 11.03
C ILE A 94 -5.23 -0.80 11.71
N ALA A 95 -5.55 -0.91 13.00
CA ALA A 95 -5.38 -2.14 13.77
C ALA A 95 -6.20 -3.31 13.21
N SER A 96 -7.41 -3.07 12.71
CA SER A 96 -8.26 -4.13 12.15
C SER A 96 -7.83 -4.59 10.75
N ASN A 97 -7.22 -3.72 9.94
CA ASN A 97 -6.79 -4.05 8.57
C ASN A 97 -5.32 -4.48 8.48
N LEU A 98 -4.50 -4.14 9.48
CA LEU A 98 -3.07 -4.46 9.49
C LEU A 98 -2.79 -5.97 9.40
N PRO A 99 -3.48 -6.87 10.12
CA PRO A 99 -3.23 -8.32 10.03
C PRO A 99 -3.40 -8.87 8.61
N GLU A 100 -4.47 -8.50 7.91
CA GLU A 100 -4.73 -8.96 6.54
C GLU A 100 -3.75 -8.34 5.52
N THR A 101 -3.34 -7.10 5.77
CA THR A 101 -2.29 -6.47 4.94
C THR A 101 -0.97 -7.23 5.09
N LEU A 102 -0.59 -7.60 6.33
CA LEU A 102 0.63 -8.34 6.61
C LEU A 102 0.57 -9.79 6.12
N SER A 103 -0.60 -10.44 6.22
CA SER A 103 -0.81 -11.82 5.75
C SER A 103 -0.59 -11.94 4.24
N LEU A 104 -0.86 -10.89 3.47
CA LEU A 104 -0.55 -10.80 2.04
C LEU A 104 0.87 -10.28 1.77
N ALA A 105 1.25 -9.15 2.38
CA ALA A 105 2.46 -8.43 2.02
C ALA A 105 3.75 -9.18 2.39
N LEU A 106 3.79 -9.84 3.55
CA LEU A 106 4.99 -10.54 4.00
C LEU A 106 5.29 -11.77 3.11
N PRO A 107 4.34 -12.67 2.82
CA PRO A 107 4.60 -13.79 1.91
C PRO A 107 4.88 -13.33 0.47
N ALA A 108 4.20 -12.28 -0.02
CA ALA A 108 4.48 -11.73 -1.35
C ALA A 108 5.91 -11.19 -1.44
N PHE A 109 6.36 -10.45 -0.42
CA PHE A 109 7.74 -9.97 -0.37
C PHE A 109 8.75 -11.12 -0.27
N ALA A 110 8.50 -12.11 0.59
CA ALA A 110 9.35 -13.30 0.71
C ALA A 110 9.46 -14.06 -0.61
N LEU A 111 8.35 -14.26 -1.31
CA LEU A 111 8.33 -14.88 -2.64
C LEU A 111 9.08 -14.02 -3.66
N ALA A 112 8.92 -12.70 -3.65
CA ALA A 112 9.64 -11.80 -4.56
C ALA A 112 11.16 -11.92 -4.39
N VAL A 113 11.63 -11.94 -3.13
CA VAL A 113 13.04 -12.16 -2.80
C VAL A 113 13.49 -13.53 -3.27
N ALA A 114 12.72 -14.59 -2.99
CA ALA A 114 13.06 -15.95 -3.42
C ALA A 114 13.17 -16.07 -4.95
N LEU A 115 12.22 -15.49 -5.69
CA LEU A 115 12.26 -15.43 -7.16
C LEU A 115 13.48 -14.66 -7.67
N ALA A 116 13.80 -13.53 -7.05
CA ALA A 116 14.96 -12.72 -7.43
C ALA A 116 16.27 -13.49 -7.27
N PHE A 117 16.45 -14.17 -6.13
CA PHE A 117 17.61 -15.04 -5.90
C PHE A 117 17.65 -16.22 -6.86
N ALA A 118 16.51 -16.90 -7.07
CA ALA A 118 16.43 -18.05 -7.97
C ALA A 118 16.83 -17.65 -9.41
N LEU A 119 16.32 -16.53 -9.92
CA LEU A 119 16.67 -16.02 -11.24
C LEU A 119 18.15 -15.64 -11.33
N ALA A 120 18.66 -14.88 -10.36
CA ALA A 120 20.05 -14.43 -10.35
C ALA A 120 21.02 -15.62 -10.30
N PHE A 121 20.77 -16.59 -9.42
CA PHE A 121 21.60 -17.78 -9.29
C PHE A 121 21.49 -18.70 -10.52
N ALA A 122 20.28 -18.97 -11.01
CA ALA A 122 20.07 -19.84 -12.17
C ALA A 122 20.71 -19.30 -13.45
N SER A 123 20.76 -17.97 -13.61
CA SER A 123 21.44 -17.34 -14.76
C SER A 123 22.94 -17.65 -14.85
N ARG A 124 23.54 -18.19 -13.77
CA ARG A 124 24.98 -18.47 -13.65
C ARG A 124 25.33 -19.95 -13.55
N LEU A 125 24.33 -20.83 -13.48
CA LEU A 125 24.57 -22.25 -13.31
C LEU A 125 25.30 -22.82 -14.54
N PRO A 126 26.46 -23.48 -14.37
CA PRO A 126 27.16 -24.13 -15.47
C PRO A 126 26.27 -25.25 -16.04
N GLY A 127 26.04 -25.21 -17.36
CA GLY A 127 25.13 -26.12 -18.07
C GLY A 127 23.80 -25.50 -18.53
N LEU A 128 23.37 -24.39 -17.90
CA LEU A 128 22.19 -23.62 -18.32
C LEU A 128 22.54 -22.39 -19.17
N ARG A 129 23.76 -22.35 -19.76
CA ARG A 129 24.24 -21.23 -20.60
C ARG A 129 23.35 -20.93 -21.81
N TRP A 130 22.68 -21.93 -22.37
CA TRP A 130 21.73 -21.71 -23.46
C TRP A 130 20.45 -21.01 -22.97
N LEU A 131 20.11 -21.17 -21.68
CA LEU A 131 18.95 -20.57 -21.05
C LEU A 131 19.28 -19.25 -20.33
N SER A 132 20.56 -18.92 -20.15
CA SER A 132 20.98 -17.69 -19.44
C SER A 132 20.42 -16.43 -20.08
N ASN A 133 20.41 -16.37 -21.42
CA ASN A 133 19.85 -15.23 -22.16
C ASN A 133 18.33 -15.07 -21.91
N ALA A 134 17.60 -16.20 -21.83
CA ALA A 134 16.18 -16.17 -21.53
C ALA A 134 15.93 -15.72 -20.07
N LEU A 135 16.68 -16.25 -19.11
CA LEU A 135 16.57 -15.87 -17.69
C LEU A 135 16.88 -14.38 -17.46
N GLN A 136 17.86 -13.83 -18.17
CA GLN A 136 18.20 -12.40 -18.11
C GLN A 136 17.10 -11.50 -18.68
N SER A 137 16.24 -12.02 -19.57
CA SER A 137 15.11 -11.27 -20.13
C SER A 137 13.87 -11.26 -19.21
N LEU A 138 13.74 -12.22 -18.28
CA LEU A 138 12.57 -12.36 -17.42
C LEU A 138 12.27 -11.13 -16.55
N PRO A 139 13.27 -10.47 -15.90
CA PRO A 139 12.99 -9.26 -15.14
C PRO A 139 12.38 -8.14 -15.98
N ALA A 140 12.82 -7.97 -17.24
CA ALA A 140 12.24 -6.97 -18.12
C ALA A 140 10.77 -7.30 -18.46
N LEU A 141 10.45 -8.58 -18.69
CA LEU A 141 9.07 -9.04 -18.88
C LEU A 141 8.21 -8.78 -17.65
N PHE A 142 8.69 -9.13 -16.45
CA PHE A 142 7.95 -8.93 -15.21
C PHE A 142 7.62 -7.46 -14.94
N ILE A 143 8.53 -6.52 -15.25
CA ILE A 143 8.27 -5.07 -15.12
C ILE A 143 7.28 -4.58 -16.17
N SER A 144 7.29 -5.18 -17.36
CA SER A 144 6.45 -4.76 -18.48
C SER A 144 4.99 -5.16 -18.32
N LEU A 145 4.69 -6.13 -17.45
CA LEU A 145 3.32 -6.59 -17.20
C LEU A 145 2.63 -5.69 -16.17
N PRO A 146 1.48 -5.09 -16.50
CA PRO A 146 0.67 -4.39 -15.51
C PRO A 146 0.19 -5.37 -14.42
N THR A 147 0.35 -5.00 -13.15
CA THR A 147 0.00 -5.87 -12.01
C THR A 147 -1.47 -6.31 -12.04
N PHE A 148 -2.38 -5.41 -12.39
CA PHE A 148 -3.80 -5.74 -12.52
C PHE A 148 -4.05 -6.78 -13.61
N TRP A 149 -3.35 -6.66 -14.76
CA TRP A 149 -3.49 -7.58 -15.88
C TRP A 149 -2.97 -8.96 -15.49
N LEU A 150 -1.81 -9.03 -14.81
CA LEU A 150 -1.27 -10.27 -14.30
C LEU A 150 -2.25 -10.94 -13.33
N GLY A 151 -2.84 -10.17 -12.40
CA GLY A 151 -3.85 -10.68 -11.48
C GLY A 151 -5.06 -11.29 -12.20
N ILE A 152 -5.60 -10.59 -13.21
CA ILE A 152 -6.71 -11.09 -14.02
C ILE A 152 -6.32 -12.37 -14.78
N ALA A 153 -5.13 -12.40 -15.39
CA ALA A 153 -4.64 -13.57 -16.12
C ALA A 153 -4.48 -14.79 -15.20
N LEU A 154 -3.93 -14.59 -14.00
CA LEU A 154 -3.79 -15.64 -12.99
C LEU A 154 -5.16 -16.21 -12.59
N ILE A 155 -6.14 -15.36 -12.29
CA ILE A 155 -7.51 -15.81 -11.98
C ILE A 155 -8.11 -16.57 -13.18
N GLN A 156 -7.98 -16.01 -14.39
CA GLN A 156 -8.55 -16.63 -15.59
C GLN A 156 -8.00 -18.03 -15.84
N ILE A 157 -6.70 -18.23 -15.66
CA ILE A 157 -6.03 -19.51 -15.90
C ILE A 157 -6.27 -20.45 -14.72
N PHE A 158 -5.89 -20.06 -13.51
CA PHE A 158 -5.85 -20.97 -12.36
C PHE A 158 -7.21 -21.18 -11.71
N SER A 159 -8.12 -20.21 -11.79
CA SER A 159 -9.43 -20.32 -11.17
C SER A 159 -10.53 -20.75 -12.13
N PHE A 160 -10.57 -20.21 -13.35
CA PHE A 160 -11.65 -20.54 -14.30
C PHE A 160 -11.33 -21.70 -15.24
N GLN A 161 -10.14 -21.70 -15.87
CA GLN A 161 -9.76 -22.77 -16.79
C GLN A 161 -9.36 -24.04 -16.06
N LEU A 162 -8.37 -23.93 -15.17
CA LEU A 162 -7.80 -25.07 -14.44
C LEU A 162 -8.63 -25.47 -13.21
N ARG A 163 -9.39 -24.53 -12.64
CA ARG A 163 -10.20 -24.72 -11.42
C ARG A 163 -9.39 -25.23 -10.22
N TRP A 164 -8.12 -24.83 -10.14
CA TRP A 164 -7.24 -25.20 -9.03
C TRP A 164 -7.51 -24.36 -7.78
N ILE A 165 -7.85 -23.08 -7.97
CA ILE A 165 -8.07 -22.14 -6.87
C ILE A 165 -9.46 -21.51 -7.05
N PRO A 166 -10.42 -21.75 -6.14
CA PRO A 166 -11.75 -21.17 -6.26
C PRO A 166 -11.72 -19.64 -6.10
N VAL A 167 -12.53 -18.92 -6.88
CA VAL A 167 -12.70 -17.46 -6.73
C VAL A 167 -13.69 -17.13 -5.61
N ILE A 168 -14.69 -17.98 -5.43
CA ILE A 168 -15.78 -17.77 -4.48
C ILE A 168 -15.51 -18.64 -3.25
N ASN A 169 -15.50 -18.01 -2.08
CA ASN A 169 -15.26 -18.65 -0.78
C ASN A 169 -14.00 -19.55 -0.76
N PRO A 170 -12.82 -19.06 -1.21
CA PRO A 170 -11.59 -19.82 -1.06
C PRO A 170 -11.24 -20.03 0.42
N GLY A 171 -10.49 -21.10 0.71
CA GLY A 171 -9.88 -21.24 2.02
C GLY A 171 -8.91 -20.08 2.32
N PRO A 172 -8.59 -19.80 3.60
CA PRO A 172 -7.76 -18.65 3.98
C PRO A 172 -6.39 -18.60 3.28
N ILE A 173 -5.76 -19.75 3.05
CA ILE A 173 -4.45 -19.85 2.37
C ILE A 173 -4.64 -19.80 0.85
N GLU A 174 -5.63 -20.54 0.32
CA GLU A 174 -5.89 -20.64 -1.11
C GLU A 174 -6.19 -19.28 -1.73
N GLY A 175 -6.98 -18.46 -1.02
CA GLY A 175 -7.33 -17.11 -1.46
C GLY A 175 -6.14 -16.15 -1.56
N LEU A 176 -5.02 -16.47 -0.88
CA LEU A 176 -3.81 -15.65 -0.90
C LEU A 176 -2.83 -16.05 -2.01
N ILE A 177 -2.90 -17.28 -2.57
CA ILE A 177 -1.90 -17.79 -3.51
C ILE A 177 -1.76 -16.89 -4.75
N LEU A 178 -2.88 -16.61 -5.44
CA LEU A 178 -2.84 -15.81 -6.67
C LEU A 178 -2.48 -14.34 -6.39
N PRO A 179 -3.04 -13.67 -5.36
CA PRO A 179 -2.60 -12.33 -4.96
C PRO A 179 -1.12 -12.24 -4.59
N ILE A 180 -0.59 -13.22 -3.84
CA ILE A 180 0.83 -13.29 -3.48
C ILE A 180 1.70 -13.32 -4.73
N ILE A 181 1.36 -14.16 -5.72
CA ILE A 181 2.11 -14.25 -6.98
C ILE A 181 2.00 -12.94 -7.77
N ALA A 182 0.79 -12.38 -7.88
CA ALA A 182 0.55 -11.14 -8.62
C ALA A 182 1.38 -9.97 -8.09
N VAL A 183 1.55 -9.88 -6.77
CA VAL A 183 2.36 -8.85 -6.10
C VAL A 183 3.86 -9.19 -6.19
N ALA A 184 4.23 -10.46 -5.99
CA ALA A 184 5.63 -10.87 -5.91
C ALA A 184 6.39 -10.72 -7.23
N VAL A 185 5.77 -11.07 -8.36
CA VAL A 185 6.40 -11.09 -9.69
C VAL A 185 7.01 -9.72 -10.07
N PRO A 186 6.25 -8.61 -10.10
CA PRO A 186 6.80 -7.31 -10.47
C PRO A 186 7.83 -6.78 -9.46
N ILE A 187 7.67 -7.10 -8.16
CA ILE A 187 8.65 -6.72 -7.12
C ILE A 187 9.96 -7.49 -7.27
N SER A 188 9.91 -8.76 -7.69
CA SER A 188 11.10 -9.61 -7.86
C SER A 188 12.04 -9.09 -8.94
N ALA A 189 11.52 -8.39 -9.94
CA ALA A 189 12.28 -7.99 -11.11
C ALA A 189 13.41 -6.98 -10.84
N PRO A 190 13.17 -5.80 -10.21
CA PRO A 190 14.27 -4.90 -9.87
C PRO A 190 15.26 -5.53 -8.88
N LEU A 191 14.79 -6.38 -7.96
CA LEU A 191 15.65 -7.13 -7.04
C LEU A 191 16.57 -8.09 -7.82
N ALA A 192 16.01 -8.85 -8.75
CA ALA A 192 16.75 -9.78 -9.60
C ALA A 192 17.80 -9.04 -10.44
N GLN A 193 17.46 -7.89 -11.02
CA GLN A 193 18.39 -7.09 -11.81
C GLN A 193 19.57 -6.58 -10.99
N ILE A 194 19.32 -6.10 -9.76
CA ILE A 194 20.39 -5.68 -8.84
C ILE A 194 21.29 -6.87 -8.50
N LEU A 195 20.70 -8.01 -8.13
CA LEU A 195 21.45 -9.22 -7.77
C LEU A 195 22.28 -9.74 -8.95
N MET A 196 21.69 -9.86 -10.15
CA MET A 196 22.41 -10.30 -11.36
C MET A 196 23.62 -9.41 -11.64
N ARG A 197 23.44 -8.07 -11.66
CA ARG A 197 24.54 -7.11 -11.88
C ARG A 197 25.61 -7.14 -10.80
N SER A 198 25.23 -7.42 -9.55
CA SER A 198 26.18 -7.48 -8.43
C SER A 198 27.07 -8.71 -8.46
N LEU A 199 26.61 -9.76 -9.12
CA LEU A 199 27.37 -10.99 -9.23
C LEU A 199 28.35 -10.91 -10.42
N ASP A 200 28.09 -10.06 -11.43
CA ASP A 200 28.90 -9.90 -12.67
C ASP A 200 30.29 -9.31 -12.37
#